data_AF-A0A1D2JBG4-F1
#
_entry.id   AF-A0A1D2JBG4-F1
#
_cell.length_a   1.000
_cell.length_b   1.000
_cell.length_c   1.000
_cell.angle_alpha   90.00
_cell.angle_beta   90.00
_cell.angle_gamma   90.00
#
_symmetry.space_group_name_H-M   'P 1'
#
loop_
_entity.id
_entity.type
_entity.pdbx_description
1 polymer ?
#
loop_
_entity_poly.entity_id
_entity_poly.type
_entity_poly.pdbx_seq_one_letter_code
_entity_poly.pdbx_strand_id
1 'polypeptide(L)'
;MALPTTGPRIRRDSRIETSRLTPAEREELIKPYLPDPAIRGKQKYKQKKKPIRTFLKSKLHYLVYFLIHVFFSIYIRFRQAYHAICDRILAILYYHHRTPELIHKDVRGLSQLPQHLSIVLTLRKDEDGLSVIMDEVAELAAWSSCAGIPMLSVYEKTGILKSYIPTLHKIVINKLSTYYGPPTHQPTLRLFAPHHTIYSPTLCPASSKANQAILTLLLLSSTDGRETLVDLTKTLAEMAQHGKLSPQDISPKLIDAEISELTSPPTPPPTDMSDPHFDERNSVSSSSGAGSTLMMDLPRSSSGSTVTAGTENDAPTAVLMKSEPHLLMVFGPYVLLDGYPPWQLRLTEIYCTGNKGSLITGGGEAVEYQKFLKGLWRFSKAEMRFGG
;
A
#
# COMPACT_ATOMS: atom_id res chain seq x y z
N MET A 1 48.63 -45.40 47.41
CA MET A 1 48.23 -46.65 46.72
C MET A 1 46.71 -46.68 46.68
N ALA A 2 45.98 -46.71 45.57
CA ALA A 2 46.27 -46.55 44.16
C ALA A 2 45.02 -45.87 43.55
N LEU A 3 45.22 -44.88 42.67
CA LEU A 3 44.14 -44.29 41.88
C LEU A 3 43.65 -45.32 40.86
N PRO A 4 42.33 -45.62 40.76
CA PRO A 4 41.83 -46.39 39.65
C PRO A 4 41.79 -45.52 38.40
N THR A 5 42.55 -46.00 37.43
CA THR A 5 42.79 -45.51 36.08
C THR A 5 41.51 -45.33 35.25
N THR A 6 41.39 -44.13 34.67
CA THR A 6 40.92 -43.83 33.30
C THR A 6 39.79 -44.70 32.71
N GLY A 7 38.54 -44.30 32.94
CA GLY A 7 37.46 -44.49 31.95
C GLY A 7 37.39 -43.27 31.02
N PRO A 8 36.98 -43.41 29.75
CA PRO A 8 36.95 -42.29 28.81
C PRO A 8 35.93 -41.25 29.27
N ARG A 9 36.42 -40.12 29.79
CA ARG A 9 35.62 -38.91 30.00
C ARG A 9 35.20 -38.38 28.64
N ILE A 10 33.96 -38.67 28.24
CA ILE A 10 33.32 -37.98 27.12
C ILE A 10 33.07 -36.54 27.57
N ARG A 11 34.02 -35.67 27.19
CA ARG A 11 33.92 -34.22 27.25
C ARG A 11 32.69 -33.80 26.43
N ARG A 12 31.93 -32.81 26.89
CA ARG A 12 30.68 -32.28 26.27
C ARG A 12 30.80 -31.80 24.80
N ASP A 13 31.95 -31.98 24.15
CA ASP A 13 32.26 -31.52 22.80
C ASP A 13 32.50 -32.64 21.77
N SER A 14 32.00 -33.86 21.97
CA SER A 14 31.90 -34.81 20.85
C SER A 14 30.54 -34.69 20.16
N ARG A 15 30.53 -34.00 19.00
CA ARG A 15 29.47 -34.13 17.99
C ARG A 15 29.44 -35.59 17.52
N ILE A 16 28.78 -36.46 18.27
CA ILE A 16 28.36 -37.76 17.75
C ILE A 16 26.97 -37.51 17.15
N GLU A 17 26.90 -37.52 15.82
CA GLU A 17 25.64 -37.53 15.08
C GLU A 17 24.80 -38.72 15.55
N THR A 18 23.79 -38.46 16.38
CA THR A 18 22.90 -39.48 16.96
C THR A 18 22.13 -40.27 15.90
N SER A 19 22.13 -39.81 14.65
CA SER A 19 21.58 -40.47 13.47
C SER A 19 22.36 -41.71 13.00
N ARG A 20 23.62 -41.90 13.42
CA ARG A 20 24.47 -43.02 12.96
C ARG A 20 24.53 -44.23 13.89
N LEU A 21 23.96 -44.14 15.09
CA LEU A 21 24.00 -45.22 16.08
C LEU A 21 22.86 -46.22 15.86
N THR A 22 23.18 -47.51 15.86
CA THR A 22 22.19 -48.58 15.84
C THR A 22 21.42 -48.65 17.17
N PRO A 23 20.20 -49.22 17.19
CA PRO A 23 19.39 -49.30 18.40
C PRO A 23 20.10 -49.97 19.58
N ALA A 24 20.91 -50.99 19.33
CA ALA A 24 21.66 -51.72 20.35
C ALA A 24 22.76 -50.86 21.00
N GLU A 25 23.49 -50.07 20.19
CA GLU A 25 24.53 -49.17 20.68
C GLU A 25 23.94 -48.03 21.52
N ARG A 26 22.74 -47.55 21.15
CA ARG A 26 22.00 -46.55 21.95
C ARG A 26 21.58 -47.12 23.30
N GLU A 27 21.15 -48.37 23.35
CA GLU A 27 20.75 -49.04 24.58
C GLU A 27 21.95 -49.28 25.51
N GLU A 28 23.10 -49.63 24.94
CA GLU A 28 24.35 -49.82 25.69
C GLU A 28 24.87 -48.53 26.33
N LEU A 29 24.72 -47.38 25.66
CA LEU A 29 25.05 -46.07 26.22
C LEU A 29 24.19 -45.69 27.44
N ILE A 30 22.99 -46.26 27.57
CA ILE A 30 22.03 -45.94 28.64
C ILE A 30 22.14 -46.93 29.81
N LYS A 31 22.64 -48.16 29.58
CA LYS A 31 22.84 -49.19 30.62
C LYS A 31 23.53 -48.73 31.92
N PRO A 32 24.59 -47.88 31.90
CA PRO A 32 25.25 -47.44 33.12
C PRO A 32 24.41 -46.45 33.95
N TYR A 33 23.38 -45.85 33.36
CA TYR A 33 22.50 -44.88 34.00
C TYR A 33 21.16 -45.49 34.43
N LEU A 34 20.94 -46.78 34.14
CA LEU A 34 19.75 -47.49 34.59
C LEU A 34 19.94 -47.97 36.04
N PRO A 35 18.92 -47.81 36.91
CA PRO A 35 18.99 -48.23 38.31
C PRO A 35 19.08 -49.75 38.44
N ASP A 36 19.86 -50.20 39.43
CA ASP A 36 20.14 -51.62 39.69
C ASP A 36 18.85 -52.41 39.96
N PRO A 37 18.53 -53.46 39.16
CA PRO A 37 17.26 -54.20 39.29
C PRO A 37 17.09 -54.90 40.65
N ALA A 38 18.16 -55.07 41.42
CA ALA A 38 18.12 -55.73 42.74
C ALA A 38 17.30 -54.96 43.80
N ILE A 39 17.03 -53.66 43.61
CA ILE A 39 16.25 -52.85 44.58
C ILE A 39 14.73 -53.08 44.43
N ARG A 40 14.27 -53.78 43.39
CA ARG A 40 12.86 -54.17 43.25
C ARG A 40 12.54 -55.40 44.10
N GLY A 41 12.38 -55.17 45.41
CA GLY A 41 11.57 -56.04 46.25
C GLY A 41 10.22 -56.29 45.57
N LYS A 42 9.75 -57.54 45.57
CA LYS A 42 8.50 -57.99 44.95
C LYS A 42 7.28 -57.30 45.61
N GLN A 43 7.07 -56.02 45.35
CA GLN A 43 5.79 -55.38 45.60
C GLN A 43 4.84 -55.82 44.49
N LYS A 44 3.92 -56.74 44.83
CA LYS A 44 2.72 -56.97 44.02
C LYS A 44 1.93 -55.66 44.01
N TYR A 45 2.22 -54.78 43.05
CA TYR A 45 1.39 -53.62 42.77
C TYR A 45 0.00 -54.13 42.36
N LYS A 46 -0.95 -54.18 43.30
CA LYS A 46 -2.36 -54.27 42.97
C LYS A 46 -2.65 -53.06 42.09
N GLN A 47 -2.85 -53.26 40.79
CA GLN A 47 -3.30 -52.20 39.90
C GLN A 47 -4.63 -51.68 40.45
N LYS A 48 -4.60 -50.51 41.10
CA LYS A 48 -5.82 -49.81 41.49
C LYS A 48 -6.54 -49.48 40.19
N LYS A 49 -7.68 -50.14 39.94
CA LYS A 49 -8.56 -49.85 38.80
C LYS A 49 -8.84 -48.34 38.84
N LYS A 50 -8.33 -47.58 37.86
CA LYS A 50 -8.60 -46.14 37.76
C LYS A 50 -10.12 -45.97 37.76
N PRO A 51 -10.70 -45.15 38.64
CA PRO A 51 -12.15 -45.11 38.79
C PRO A 51 -12.77 -44.67 37.47
N ILE A 52 -13.77 -45.41 36.99
CA ILE A 52 -14.50 -45.12 35.73
C ILE A 52 -14.98 -43.65 35.71
N ARG A 53 -15.26 -43.07 36.88
CA ARG A 53 -15.63 -41.66 37.06
C ARG A 53 -14.59 -40.67 36.50
N THR A 54 -13.28 -40.93 36.62
CA THR A 54 -12.25 -40.04 36.05
C THR A 54 -12.15 -40.18 34.53
N PHE A 55 -12.39 -41.37 34.00
CA PHE A 55 -12.46 -41.61 32.56
C PHE A 55 -13.70 -40.94 31.95
N LEU A 56 -14.87 -41.11 32.58
CA LEU A 56 -16.13 -40.51 32.15
C LEU A 56 -16.08 -38.98 32.22
N LYS A 57 -15.48 -38.41 33.27
CA LYS A 57 -15.24 -36.96 33.40
C LYS A 57 -14.33 -36.43 32.28
N SER A 58 -13.24 -37.13 31.98
CA SER A 58 -12.34 -36.75 30.88
C SER A 58 -13.05 -36.81 29.52
N LYS A 59 -13.80 -37.89 29.24
CA LYS A 59 -14.59 -38.00 28.01
C LYS A 59 -15.70 -36.95 27.92
N LEU A 60 -16.33 -36.59 29.05
CA LEU A 60 -17.29 -35.49 29.11
C LEU A 60 -16.64 -34.14 28.78
N HIS A 61 -15.45 -33.84 29.31
CA HIS A 61 -14.72 -32.62 28.95
C HIS A 61 -14.40 -32.57 27.45
N TYR A 62 -13.94 -33.67 26.84
CA TYR A 62 -13.71 -33.74 25.40
C TYR A 62 -14.99 -33.58 24.59
N LEU A 63 -16.11 -34.18 25.04
CA LEU A 63 -17.41 -34.03 24.39
C LEU A 63 -17.90 -32.58 24.45
N VAL A 64 -17.81 -31.93 25.61
CA VAL A 64 -18.20 -30.53 25.78
C VAL A 64 -17.32 -29.62 24.92
N TYR A 65 -15.99 -29.81 24.93
CA TYR A 65 -15.08 -29.09 24.06
C TYR A 65 -15.43 -29.27 22.58
N PHE A 66 -15.67 -30.51 22.14
CA PHE A 66 -16.08 -30.81 20.78
C PHE A 66 -17.38 -30.11 20.40
N LEU A 67 -18.40 -30.16 21.26
CA LEU A 67 -19.67 -29.48 21.04
C LEU A 67 -19.47 -27.97 20.91
N ILE A 68 -18.73 -27.35 21.83
CA ILE A 68 -18.38 -25.92 21.77
C ILE A 68 -17.70 -25.59 20.43
N HIS A 69 -16.69 -26.37 20.04
CA HIS A 69 -16.00 -26.18 18.76
C HIS A 69 -16.93 -26.34 17.56
N VAL A 70 -17.83 -27.33 17.56
CA VAL A 70 -18.81 -27.52 16.49
C VAL A 70 -19.78 -26.34 16.42
N PHE A 71 -20.33 -25.89 17.55
CA PHE A 71 -21.21 -24.73 17.59
C PHE A 71 -20.52 -23.46 17.10
N PHE A 72 -19.32 -23.15 17.60
CA PHE A 72 -18.56 -21.99 17.14
C PHE A 72 -18.13 -22.11 15.67
N SER A 73 -17.76 -23.31 15.20
CA SER A 73 -17.42 -23.54 13.80
C SER A 73 -18.62 -23.32 12.89
N ILE A 74 -19.80 -23.81 13.26
CA ILE A 74 -21.05 -23.58 12.54
C ILE A 74 -21.40 -22.10 12.57
N TYR A 75 -21.34 -21.45 13.74
CA TYR A 75 -21.64 -20.02 13.89
C TYR A 75 -20.71 -19.15 13.03
N ILE A 76 -19.39 -19.38 13.08
CA ILE A 76 -18.41 -18.63 12.30
C ILE A 76 -18.66 -18.82 10.80
N ARG A 77 -18.85 -20.07 10.34
CA ARG A 77 -19.14 -20.37 8.92
C ARG A 77 -20.46 -19.75 8.47
N PHE A 78 -21.50 -19.84 9.29
CA PHE A 78 -22.80 -19.23 8.99
C PHE A 78 -22.68 -17.70 8.90
N ARG A 79 -21.98 -17.08 9.85
CA ARG A 79 -21.72 -15.63 9.82
C ARG A 79 -20.93 -15.23 8.58
N GLN A 80 -19.88 -15.98 8.22
CA GLN A 80 -19.09 -15.74 7.01
C GLN A 80 -19.94 -15.90 5.75
N ALA A 81 -20.74 -16.96 5.65
CA ALA A 81 -21.64 -17.21 4.52
C ALA A 81 -22.71 -16.12 4.38
N TYR A 82 -23.33 -15.70 5.49
CA TYR A 82 -24.30 -14.61 5.51
C TYR A 82 -23.69 -13.31 4.97
N HIS A 83 -22.51 -12.91 5.49
CA HIS A 83 -21.84 -11.70 4.99
C HIS A 83 -21.44 -11.85 3.52
N ALA A 84 -20.91 -13.00 3.10
CA ALA A 84 -20.54 -13.24 1.70
C ALA A 84 -21.74 -13.17 0.74
N ILE A 85 -22.91 -13.68 1.17
CA ILE A 85 -24.16 -13.60 0.38
C ILE A 85 -24.65 -12.15 0.31
N CYS A 86 -24.68 -11.45 1.44
CA CYS A 86 -25.06 -10.03 1.47
C CYS A 86 -24.12 -9.19 0.59
N ASP A 87 -22.81 -9.38 0.71
CA ASP A 87 -21.79 -8.68 -0.08
C ASP A 87 -21.97 -8.98 -1.58
N ARG A 88 -22.30 -10.22 -1.95
CA ARG A 88 -22.56 -10.60 -3.35
C ARG A 88 -23.85 -9.99 -3.91
N ILE A 89 -24.93 -10.00 -3.14
CA ILE A 89 -26.21 -9.38 -3.54
C ILE A 89 -25.99 -7.87 -3.71
N LEU A 90 -25.29 -7.23 -2.76
CA LEU A 90 -24.94 -5.82 -2.83
C LEU A 90 -24.03 -5.52 -4.02
N ALA A 91 -23.03 -6.36 -4.29
CA ALA A 91 -22.17 -6.22 -5.45
C ALA A 91 -23.02 -6.24 -6.74
N ILE A 92 -23.82 -7.29 -6.96
CA ILE A 92 -24.66 -7.43 -8.16
C ILE A 92 -25.65 -6.26 -8.29
N LEU A 93 -26.28 -5.86 -7.18
CA LEU A 93 -27.28 -4.78 -7.18
C LEU A 93 -26.66 -3.40 -7.45
N TYR A 94 -25.47 -3.12 -6.91
CA TYR A 94 -24.78 -1.84 -7.09
C TYR A 94 -23.92 -1.78 -8.36
N TYR A 95 -23.50 -2.91 -8.94
CA TYR A 95 -22.71 -2.94 -10.19
C TYR A 95 -23.43 -2.33 -11.40
N HIS A 96 -24.76 -2.15 -11.34
CA HIS A 96 -25.57 -1.62 -12.43
C HIS A 96 -25.71 -0.09 -12.47
N HIS A 97 -25.19 0.65 -11.49
CA HIS A 97 -25.30 2.11 -11.46
C HIS A 97 -23.90 2.77 -11.44
N ARG A 98 -23.23 2.77 -12.59
CA ARG A 98 -21.97 3.49 -12.84
C ARG A 98 -22.22 4.99 -13.03
N THR A 99 -22.70 5.66 -12.00
CA THR A 99 -22.96 7.10 -12.06
C THR A 99 -22.23 7.85 -10.94
N PRO A 100 -21.58 8.99 -11.23
CA PRO A 100 -20.85 9.75 -10.24
C PRO A 100 -21.77 10.25 -9.12
N GLU A 101 -23.05 10.52 -9.41
CA GLU A 101 -24.02 11.00 -8.43
C GLU A 101 -24.29 9.98 -7.31
N LEU A 102 -24.29 8.68 -7.65
CA LEU A 102 -24.53 7.62 -6.66
C LEU A 102 -23.35 7.52 -5.70
N ILE A 103 -22.13 7.46 -6.24
CA ILE A 103 -20.90 7.41 -5.43
C ILE A 103 -20.79 8.67 -4.57
N HIS A 104 -21.08 9.84 -5.13
CA HIS A 104 -21.07 11.10 -4.40
C HIS A 104 -22.09 11.11 -3.26
N LYS A 105 -23.29 10.53 -3.47
CA LYS A 105 -24.30 10.38 -2.42
C LYS A 105 -23.84 9.45 -1.30
N ASP A 106 -23.15 8.36 -1.65
CA ASP A 106 -22.65 7.37 -0.68
C ASP A 106 -21.55 7.96 0.22
N VAL A 107 -20.75 8.91 -0.28
CA VAL A 107 -19.70 9.58 0.51
C VAL A 107 -20.16 10.87 1.20
N ARG A 108 -21.30 11.47 0.81
CA ARG A 108 -21.79 12.75 1.37
C ARG A 108 -22.00 12.72 2.88
N GLY A 109 -22.35 11.56 3.44
CA GLY A 109 -22.57 11.38 4.88
C GLY A 109 -21.30 11.15 5.71
N LEU A 110 -20.12 11.12 5.08
CA LEU A 110 -18.85 10.90 5.76
C LEU A 110 -18.32 12.21 6.33
N SER A 111 -17.84 12.19 7.58
CA SER A 111 -17.31 13.35 8.29
C SER A 111 -16.00 13.90 7.70
N GLN A 112 -15.21 13.03 7.06
CA GLN A 112 -13.95 13.39 6.41
C GLN A 112 -13.62 12.39 5.30
N LEU A 113 -12.87 12.86 4.30
CA LEU A 113 -12.37 12.08 3.18
C LEU A 113 -10.85 12.27 3.05
N PRO A 114 -10.10 11.24 2.62
CA PRO A 114 -8.67 11.37 2.42
C PRO A 114 -8.40 12.25 1.19
N GLN A 115 -7.59 13.31 1.35
CA GLN A 115 -7.09 14.06 0.17
C GLN A 115 -6.16 13.22 -0.71
N HIS A 116 -5.42 12.30 -0.10
CA HIS A 116 -4.53 11.37 -0.78
C HIS A 116 -4.84 9.95 -0.30
N LEU A 117 -5.40 9.15 -1.19
CA LEU A 117 -5.66 7.73 -1.00
C LEU A 117 -4.55 6.92 -1.67
N SER A 118 -3.97 5.97 -0.97
CA SER A 118 -3.05 5.00 -1.54
C SER A 118 -3.61 3.58 -1.49
N ILE A 119 -3.34 2.78 -2.50
CA ILE A 119 -3.84 1.41 -2.62
C ILE A 119 -2.68 0.47 -2.97
N VAL A 120 -2.57 -0.64 -2.24
CA VAL A 120 -1.62 -1.72 -2.51
C VAL A 120 -2.32 -2.78 -3.35
N LEU A 121 -1.83 -3.00 -4.56
CA LEU A 121 -2.30 -4.05 -5.47
C LEU A 121 -1.20 -5.11 -5.68
N THR A 122 -1.63 -6.35 -5.89
CA THR A 122 -0.73 -7.47 -6.17
C THR A 122 -0.97 -7.96 -7.59
N LEU A 123 0.09 -8.03 -8.39
CA LEU A 123 0.03 -8.62 -9.71
C LEU A 123 -0.31 -10.11 -9.59
N ARG A 124 -1.40 -10.53 -10.24
CA ARG A 124 -1.80 -11.93 -10.32
C ARG A 124 -0.86 -12.67 -11.29
N LYS A 125 -0.66 -13.97 -11.05
CA LYS A 125 0.31 -14.81 -11.80
C LYS A 125 -0.25 -15.42 -13.09
N ASP A 126 -1.51 -15.15 -13.40
CA ASP A 126 -2.18 -15.55 -14.63
C ASP A 126 -1.74 -14.69 -15.82
N GLU A 127 -1.90 -15.23 -17.03
CA GLU A 127 -1.53 -14.56 -18.29
C GLU A 127 -2.25 -13.21 -18.46
N ASP A 128 -3.48 -13.11 -17.95
CA ASP A 128 -4.29 -11.88 -17.98
C ASP A 128 -4.06 -10.97 -16.76
N GLY A 129 -3.15 -11.32 -15.84
CA GLY A 129 -2.97 -10.59 -14.59
C GLY A 129 -2.67 -9.10 -14.78
N LEU A 130 -1.94 -8.75 -15.83
CA LEU A 130 -1.62 -7.36 -16.19
C LEU A 130 -2.84 -6.58 -16.70
N SER A 131 -3.69 -7.20 -17.52
CA SER A 131 -4.90 -6.54 -18.04
C SER A 131 -5.91 -6.33 -16.91
N VAL A 132 -6.03 -7.32 -16.02
CA VAL A 132 -6.87 -7.26 -14.83
C VAL A 132 -6.44 -6.13 -13.91
N ILE A 133 -5.16 -6.05 -13.51
CA ILE A 133 -4.72 -4.98 -12.60
C ILE A 133 -4.88 -3.59 -13.22
N MET A 134 -4.68 -3.43 -14.54
CA MET A 134 -4.93 -2.15 -15.22
C MET A 134 -6.42 -1.77 -15.18
N ASP A 135 -7.34 -2.73 -15.32
CA ASP A 135 -8.77 -2.50 -15.17
C ASP A 135 -9.15 -2.14 -13.72
N GLU A 136 -8.59 -2.85 -12.73
CA GLU A 136 -8.79 -2.56 -11.31
C GLU A 136 -8.31 -1.14 -10.95
N VAL A 137 -7.15 -0.71 -11.46
CA VAL A 137 -6.66 0.66 -11.30
C VAL A 137 -7.63 1.68 -11.91
N ALA A 138 -8.19 1.37 -13.08
CA ALA A 138 -9.15 2.25 -13.74
C ALA A 138 -10.47 2.36 -12.96
N GLU A 139 -10.96 1.27 -12.38
CA GLU A 139 -12.13 1.30 -11.49
C GLU A 139 -11.87 2.13 -10.23
N LEU A 140 -10.74 1.92 -9.57
CA LEU A 140 -10.33 2.68 -8.39
C LEU A 140 -10.16 4.17 -8.69
N ALA A 141 -9.60 4.52 -9.85
CA ALA A 141 -9.47 5.90 -10.30
C ALA A 141 -10.84 6.55 -10.51
N ALA A 142 -11.79 5.84 -11.14
CA ALA A 142 -13.15 6.32 -11.31
C ALA A 142 -13.86 6.51 -9.96
N TRP A 143 -13.78 5.54 -9.04
CA TRP A 143 -14.38 5.66 -7.72
C TRP A 143 -13.76 6.79 -6.89
N SER A 144 -12.44 6.93 -6.92
CA SER A 144 -11.72 8.00 -6.22
C SER A 144 -12.13 9.37 -6.76
N SER A 145 -12.21 9.52 -8.08
CA SER A 145 -12.68 10.76 -8.70
C SER A 145 -14.13 11.08 -8.30
N CYS A 146 -15.05 10.11 -8.40
CA CYS A 146 -16.47 10.33 -8.09
C CYS A 146 -16.67 10.62 -6.59
N ALA A 147 -15.83 10.05 -5.72
CA ALA A 147 -15.82 10.34 -4.29
C ALA A 147 -15.25 11.71 -3.95
N GLY A 148 -14.63 12.43 -4.90
CA GLY A 148 -13.97 13.71 -4.65
C GLY A 148 -12.58 13.59 -4.04
N ILE A 149 -11.90 12.46 -4.22
CA ILE A 149 -10.52 12.23 -3.79
C ILE A 149 -9.58 12.68 -4.92
N PRO A 150 -8.79 13.77 -4.75
CA PRO A 150 -8.03 14.37 -5.83
C PRO A 150 -6.74 13.62 -6.17
N MET A 151 -6.20 12.81 -5.25
CA MET A 151 -4.95 12.08 -5.44
C MET A 151 -5.11 10.61 -5.07
N LEU A 152 -4.83 9.74 -6.05
CA LEU A 152 -4.80 8.29 -5.90
C LEU A 152 -3.38 7.78 -6.17
N SER A 153 -2.77 7.13 -5.19
CA SER A 153 -1.54 6.37 -5.37
C SER A 153 -1.84 4.88 -5.51
N VAL A 154 -1.23 4.25 -6.50
CA VAL A 154 -1.29 2.80 -6.70
C VAL A 154 0.12 2.25 -6.54
N TYR A 155 0.29 1.38 -5.56
CA TYR A 155 1.52 0.63 -5.38
C TYR A 155 1.36 -0.78 -5.96
N GLU A 156 2.26 -1.14 -6.85
CA GLU A 156 2.46 -2.50 -7.32
C GLU A 156 3.96 -2.79 -7.23
N LYS A 157 4.31 -3.89 -6.54
CA LYS A 157 5.70 -4.20 -6.16
C LYS A 157 6.68 -4.16 -7.33
N THR A 158 6.36 -4.83 -8.43
CA THR A 158 7.30 -5.04 -9.55
C THR A 158 7.55 -3.78 -10.35
N GLY A 159 6.65 -2.80 -10.29
CA GLY A 159 6.70 -1.58 -11.10
C GLY A 159 6.27 -1.78 -12.54
N ILE A 160 5.63 -2.92 -12.88
CA ILE A 160 5.19 -3.21 -14.25
C ILE A 160 4.29 -2.09 -14.80
N LEU A 161 3.43 -1.50 -13.96
CA LEU A 161 2.50 -0.44 -14.35
C LEU A 161 3.20 0.81 -14.89
N LYS A 162 4.42 1.12 -14.42
CA LYS A 162 5.18 2.29 -14.86
C LYS A 162 5.58 2.18 -16.34
N SER A 163 5.86 0.97 -16.82
CA SER A 163 6.19 0.69 -18.22
C SER A 163 4.98 0.83 -19.16
N TYR A 164 3.75 0.84 -18.63
CA TYR A 164 2.51 0.88 -19.40
C TYR A 164 1.71 2.18 -19.21
N ILE A 165 2.32 3.27 -18.73
CA ILE A 165 1.66 4.56 -18.45
C ILE A 165 0.73 5.03 -19.59
N PRO A 166 1.15 5.07 -20.88
CA PRO A 166 0.27 5.54 -21.96
C PRO A 166 -0.96 4.64 -22.18
N THR A 167 -0.78 3.32 -22.03
CA THR A 167 -1.86 2.34 -22.18
C THR A 167 -2.82 2.42 -21.00
N LEU A 168 -2.28 2.47 -19.78
CA LEU A 168 -3.06 2.63 -18.57
C LEU A 168 -3.88 3.93 -18.59
N HIS A 169 -3.28 5.05 -19.01
CA HIS A 169 -4.00 6.30 -19.17
C HIS A 169 -5.23 6.15 -20.08
N LYS A 170 -5.10 5.48 -21.23
CA LYS A 170 -6.24 5.22 -22.14
C LYS A 170 -7.32 4.39 -21.46
N ILE A 171 -6.95 3.35 -20.72
CA ILE A 171 -7.89 2.49 -19.98
C ILE A 171 -8.64 3.31 -18.92
N VAL A 172 -7.93 4.15 -18.16
CA VAL A 172 -8.52 5.01 -17.13
C VAL A 172 -9.48 6.04 -17.75
N ILE A 173 -9.10 6.72 -18.83
CA ILE A 173 -9.99 7.66 -19.54
C ILE A 173 -11.24 6.96 -20.08
N ASN A 174 -11.07 5.78 -20.68
CA ASN A 174 -12.20 4.98 -21.16
C ASN A 174 -13.11 4.57 -20.00
N LYS A 175 -12.56 4.23 -18.83
CA LYS A 175 -13.38 3.95 -17.65
C LYS A 175 -14.08 5.21 -17.15
N LEU A 176 -13.40 6.35 -17.06
CA LEU A 176 -14.00 7.63 -16.66
C LEU A 176 -15.15 8.04 -17.58
N SER A 177 -15.06 7.78 -18.89
CA SER A 177 -16.16 8.05 -19.81
C SER A 177 -17.39 7.18 -19.56
N THR A 178 -17.23 5.97 -19.02
CA THR A 178 -18.38 5.14 -18.59
C THR A 178 -19.11 5.68 -17.37
N TYR A 179 -18.45 6.51 -16.54
CA TYR A 179 -19.08 7.14 -15.37
C TYR A 179 -19.58 8.55 -15.68
N TYR A 180 -18.72 9.42 -16.23
CA TYR A 180 -19.02 10.83 -16.47
C TYR A 180 -19.64 11.13 -17.85
N GLY A 181 -19.62 10.16 -18.77
CA GLY A 181 -20.07 10.38 -20.14
C GLY A 181 -19.07 11.23 -20.94
N PRO A 182 -19.53 12.30 -21.64
CA PRO A 182 -18.68 13.09 -22.53
C PRO A 182 -17.44 13.70 -21.86
N PRO A 183 -16.34 13.95 -22.59
CA PRO A 183 -15.10 14.51 -22.04
C PRO A 183 -15.25 15.86 -21.32
N THR A 184 -16.29 16.64 -21.63
CA THR A 184 -16.57 17.95 -20.99
C THR A 184 -16.93 17.85 -19.51
N HIS A 185 -17.40 16.68 -19.06
CA HIS A 185 -17.76 16.41 -17.67
C HIS A 185 -16.68 15.62 -16.91
N GLN A 186 -15.68 15.10 -17.63
CA GLN A 186 -14.62 14.29 -17.03
C GLN A 186 -13.62 15.15 -16.28
N PRO A 187 -13.00 14.61 -15.20
CA PRO A 187 -11.88 15.27 -14.56
C PRO A 187 -10.66 15.29 -15.48
N THR A 188 -9.78 16.26 -15.29
CA THR A 188 -8.45 16.23 -15.91
C THR A 188 -7.60 15.17 -15.22
N LEU A 189 -7.17 14.16 -15.96
CA LEU A 189 -6.33 13.07 -15.45
C LEU A 189 -4.84 13.37 -15.66
N ARG A 190 -4.04 13.30 -14.59
CA ARG A 190 -2.58 13.39 -14.64
C ARG A 190 -1.99 12.08 -14.12
N LEU A 191 -1.25 11.34 -14.97
CA LEU A 191 -0.49 10.17 -14.54
C LEU A 191 0.95 10.55 -14.22
N PHE A 192 1.46 10.07 -13.10
CA PHE A 192 2.82 10.33 -12.65
C PHE A 192 3.44 9.06 -12.05
N ALA A 193 4.74 8.88 -12.25
CA ALA A 193 5.55 7.88 -11.58
C ALA A 193 6.91 8.49 -11.26
N PRO A 194 7.56 8.14 -10.14
CA PRO A 194 8.92 8.59 -9.85
C PRO A 194 9.86 8.25 -11.01
N HIS A 195 10.77 9.18 -11.33
CA HIS A 195 11.68 9.11 -12.47
C HIS A 195 11.01 9.11 -13.87
N HIS A 196 9.72 9.43 -13.96
CA HIS A 196 9.00 9.58 -15.23
C HIS A 196 8.43 10.99 -15.36
N THR A 197 8.32 11.49 -16.59
CA THR A 197 7.63 12.76 -16.85
C THR A 197 6.13 12.59 -16.63
N ILE A 198 5.46 13.65 -16.17
CA ILE A 198 4.00 13.64 -16.02
C ILE A 198 3.36 13.37 -17.38
N TYR A 199 2.51 12.35 -17.44
CA TYR A 199 1.76 11.99 -18.63
C TYR A 199 0.34 12.55 -18.56
N SER A 200 0.03 13.52 -19.42
CA SER A 200 -1.27 14.20 -19.50
C SER A 200 -1.60 14.64 -20.94
N PRO A 201 -1.87 13.70 -21.86
CA PRO A 201 -2.12 13.99 -23.27
C PRO A 201 -3.45 14.71 -23.53
N THR A 202 -4.41 14.65 -22.59
CA THR A 202 -5.75 15.20 -22.77
C THR A 202 -5.81 16.65 -22.28
N LEU A 203 -5.51 17.61 -23.16
CA LEU A 203 -5.95 19.00 -22.97
C LEU A 203 -7.40 19.11 -23.46
N CYS A 204 -8.37 19.07 -22.55
CA CYS A 204 -9.68 19.61 -22.88
C CYS A 204 -9.50 21.12 -23.18
N PRO A 205 -10.04 21.66 -24.30
CA PRO A 205 -9.93 23.08 -24.59
C PRO A 205 -10.55 23.90 -23.46
N ALA A 206 -9.87 24.98 -23.07
CA ALA A 206 -10.18 25.78 -21.88
C ALA A 206 -11.59 26.43 -21.88
N SER A 207 -12.30 26.39 -23.00
CA SER A 207 -13.57 27.10 -23.21
C SER A 207 -14.84 26.34 -22.81
N SER A 208 -14.75 25.09 -22.34
CA SER A 208 -15.93 24.26 -22.04
C SER A 208 -15.80 23.43 -20.76
N LYS A 209 -15.48 24.07 -19.62
CA LYS A 209 -15.32 23.35 -18.33
C LYS A 209 -16.63 23.29 -17.55
N ALA A 210 -17.47 22.28 -17.80
CA ALA A 210 -18.53 21.91 -16.88
C ALA A 210 -17.96 21.28 -15.58
N ASN A 211 -16.79 20.63 -15.67
CA ASN A 211 -16.07 20.07 -14.52
C ASN A 211 -14.61 20.56 -14.52
N GLN A 212 -14.17 21.17 -13.41
CA GLN A 212 -12.80 21.66 -13.22
C GLN A 212 -11.96 20.73 -12.33
N ALA A 213 -12.49 19.58 -11.94
CA ALA A 213 -11.79 18.63 -11.08
C ALA A 213 -10.54 18.05 -11.76
N ILE A 214 -9.49 17.87 -10.97
CA ILE A 214 -8.24 17.23 -11.38
C ILE A 214 -8.08 15.95 -10.55
N LEU A 215 -7.79 14.83 -11.22
CA LEU A 215 -7.39 13.58 -10.58
C LEU A 215 -5.92 13.30 -10.91
N THR A 216 -5.08 13.22 -9.88
CA THR A 216 -3.69 12.80 -10.00
C THR A 216 -3.54 11.33 -9.63
N LEU A 217 -3.06 10.52 -10.57
CA LEU A 217 -2.75 9.11 -10.38
C LEU A 217 -1.23 8.92 -10.27
N LEU A 218 -0.75 8.58 -9.07
CA LEU A 218 0.66 8.31 -8.77
C LEU A 218 0.91 6.80 -8.77
N LEU A 219 1.87 6.33 -9.57
CA LEU A 219 2.26 4.91 -9.64
C LEU A 219 3.56 4.69 -8.86
N LEU A 220 3.51 3.78 -7.89
CA LEU A 220 4.62 3.44 -7.00
C LEU A 220 5.04 1.97 -7.17
N SER A 221 6.31 1.69 -6.95
CA SER A 221 6.91 0.35 -6.90
C SER A 221 7.88 0.19 -5.73
N SER A 222 8.41 -1.02 -5.52
CA SER A 222 9.35 -1.28 -4.41
C SER A 222 10.62 -0.40 -4.47
N THR A 223 11.02 -0.01 -5.68
CA THR A 223 12.15 0.90 -5.94
C THR A 223 11.94 2.29 -5.35
N ASP A 224 10.68 2.74 -5.19
CA ASP A 224 10.36 4.08 -4.69
C ASP A 224 10.30 4.14 -3.15
N GLY A 225 10.61 3.02 -2.49
CA GLY A 225 10.57 2.88 -1.04
C GLY A 225 11.95 2.86 -0.42
N ARG A 226 12.40 1.66 -0.04
CA ARG A 226 13.68 1.49 0.68
C ARG A 226 14.89 1.84 -0.19
N GLU A 227 14.82 1.57 -1.48
CA GLU A 227 15.92 1.88 -2.41
C GLU A 227 16.12 3.39 -2.51
N THR A 228 15.05 4.18 -2.69
CA THR A 228 15.12 5.65 -2.65
C THR A 228 15.73 6.18 -1.36
N LEU A 229 15.38 5.61 -0.20
CA LEU A 229 15.98 6.00 1.09
C LEU A 229 17.48 5.71 1.14
N VAL A 230 17.89 4.55 0.63
CA VAL A 230 19.30 4.15 0.58
C VAL A 230 20.07 5.08 -0.36
N ASP A 231 19.52 5.39 -1.53
CA ASP A 231 20.17 6.25 -2.51
C ASP A 231 20.27 7.70 -2.03
N LEU A 232 19.21 8.25 -1.42
CA LEU A 232 19.26 9.55 -0.75
C LEU A 232 20.34 9.58 0.34
N THR A 233 20.43 8.52 1.14
CA THR A 233 21.46 8.43 2.20
C THR A 233 22.87 8.42 1.62
N LYS A 234 23.11 7.71 0.50
CA LYS A 234 24.41 7.73 -0.19
C LYS A 234 24.75 9.14 -0.68
N THR A 235 23.81 9.81 -1.35
CA THR A 235 24.00 11.17 -1.86
C THR A 235 24.31 12.16 -0.73
N LEU A 236 23.54 12.13 0.37
CA LEU A 236 23.78 12.99 1.53
C LEU A 236 25.15 12.70 2.18
N ALA A 237 25.54 11.42 2.27
CA ALA A 237 26.85 11.04 2.81
C ALA A 237 28.02 11.51 1.91
N GLU A 238 27.89 11.37 0.59
CA GLU A 238 28.88 11.89 -0.37
C GLU A 238 29.00 13.41 -0.27
N MET A 239 27.88 14.13 -0.21
CA MET A 239 27.88 15.58 -0.01
C MET A 239 28.57 15.99 1.29
N ALA A 240 28.34 15.23 2.38
CA ALA A 240 28.99 15.47 3.66
C ALA A 240 30.51 15.20 3.61
N GLN A 241 30.93 14.11 2.96
CA GLN A 241 32.35 13.78 2.78
C GLN A 241 33.09 14.84 1.96
N HIS A 242 32.43 15.42 0.96
CA HIS A 242 32.98 16.51 0.15
C HIS A 242 32.87 17.90 0.81
N GLY A 243 32.37 17.99 2.05
CA GLY A 243 32.23 19.26 2.78
C GLY A 243 31.16 20.20 2.21
N LYS A 244 30.25 19.69 1.37
CA LYS A 244 29.13 20.46 0.81
C LYS A 244 27.94 20.56 1.78
N LEU A 245 27.88 19.68 2.77
CA LEU A 245 26.82 19.59 3.77
C LEU A 245 27.43 19.21 5.13
N SER A 246 27.02 19.82 6.24
CA SER A 246 27.40 19.33 7.56
C SER A 246 26.51 18.15 7.96
N PRO A 247 27.04 17.10 8.63
CA PRO A 247 26.20 16.03 9.18
C PRO A 247 25.09 16.52 10.12
N GLN A 248 25.26 17.70 10.74
CA GLN A 248 24.25 18.31 11.63
C GLN A 248 23.09 18.94 10.85
N ASP A 249 23.28 19.24 9.57
CA ASP A 249 22.25 19.82 8.71
C ASP A 249 21.25 18.76 8.22
N ILE A 250 21.59 17.47 8.39
CA ILE A 250 20.74 16.32 8.03
C ILE A 250 19.59 16.22 9.04
N SER A 251 18.55 17.02 8.81
CA SER A 251 17.33 17.04 9.59
C SER A 251 16.22 16.19 8.96
N PRO A 252 15.22 15.71 9.72
CA PRO A 252 14.07 15.01 9.15
C PRO A 252 13.31 15.88 8.13
N LYS A 253 13.34 17.21 8.28
CA LYS A 253 12.74 18.16 7.32
C LYS A 253 13.45 18.15 5.97
N LEU A 254 14.78 18.07 5.97
CA LEU A 254 15.57 17.94 4.74
C LEU A 254 15.20 16.63 4.03
N ILE A 255 15.18 15.53 4.80
CA ILE A 255 14.81 14.21 4.27
C ILE A 255 13.38 14.22 3.71
N ASP A 256 12.43 14.83 4.42
CA ASP A 256 11.05 15.02 3.97
C ASP A 256 10.98 15.77 2.63
N ALA A 257 11.72 16.87 2.48
CA ALA A 257 11.76 17.66 1.27
C ALA A 257 12.34 16.90 0.08
N GLU A 258 13.50 16.26 0.26
CA GLU A 258 14.18 15.48 -0.77
C GLU A 258 13.35 14.27 -1.22
N ILE A 259 12.76 13.51 -0.29
CA ILE A 259 11.89 12.38 -0.63
C ILE A 259 10.64 12.87 -1.35
N SER A 260 10.07 14.00 -0.92
CA SER A 260 8.91 14.59 -1.58
C SER A 260 9.24 14.98 -3.02
N GLU A 261 10.41 15.57 -3.27
CA GLU A 261 10.86 15.94 -4.61
C GLU A 261 11.08 14.71 -5.51
N LEU A 262 11.62 13.62 -4.96
CA LEU A 262 11.89 12.40 -5.72
C LEU A 262 10.63 11.58 -6.03
N THR A 263 9.63 11.62 -5.15
CA THR A 263 8.50 10.66 -5.20
C THR A 263 7.13 11.28 -5.45
N SER A 264 6.99 12.61 -5.36
CA SER A 264 5.68 13.29 -5.46
C SER A 264 5.49 13.97 -6.80
N PRO A 265 4.24 14.07 -7.29
CA PRO A 265 3.96 14.80 -8.52
C PRO A 265 4.32 16.29 -8.38
N PRO A 266 4.97 16.89 -9.39
CA PRO A 266 5.27 18.31 -9.40
C PRO A 266 4.00 19.16 -9.22
N THR A 267 4.04 20.06 -8.23
CA THR A 267 3.01 21.08 -8.02
C THR A 267 2.85 21.88 -9.32
N PRO A 268 1.63 22.03 -9.86
CA PRO A 268 1.44 22.87 -11.04
C PRO A 268 1.84 24.31 -10.71
N PRO A 269 2.46 25.07 -11.64
CA PRO A 269 2.74 26.48 -11.41
C PRO A 269 1.43 27.23 -11.15
N PRO A 270 1.44 28.25 -10.26
CA PRO A 270 0.30 29.14 -10.12
C PRO A 270 -0.01 29.73 -11.50
N THR A 271 -1.27 29.68 -11.88
CA THR A 271 -1.74 30.30 -13.12
C THR A 271 -1.68 31.80 -12.90
N ASP A 272 -0.69 32.46 -13.51
CA ASP A 272 -0.70 33.92 -13.66
C ASP A 272 -1.97 34.31 -14.42
N MET A 273 -2.98 34.77 -13.68
CA MET A 273 -4.11 35.49 -14.24
C MET A 273 -3.59 36.87 -14.68
N SER A 274 -2.96 36.91 -15.85
CA SER A 274 -2.80 38.18 -16.56
C SER A 274 -4.14 38.54 -17.20
N ASP A 275 -4.82 39.50 -16.58
CA ASP A 275 -5.91 40.26 -17.19
C ASP A 275 -5.48 40.79 -18.57
N PRO A 276 -6.23 40.54 -19.65
CA PRO A 276 -6.10 41.33 -20.86
C PRO A 276 -7.27 42.33 -20.89
N HIS A 277 -7.09 43.47 -20.23
CA HIS A 277 -7.80 44.68 -20.58
C HIS A 277 -6.86 45.56 -21.41
N PHE A 278 -6.96 45.50 -22.76
CA PHE A 278 -6.77 46.67 -23.60
C PHE A 278 -7.23 46.45 -25.05
N ASP A 279 -7.72 47.55 -25.62
CA ASP A 279 -8.60 47.68 -26.77
C ASP A 279 -7.99 47.45 -28.16
N GLU A 280 -8.91 47.04 -29.03
CA GLU A 280 -9.07 47.26 -30.48
C GLU A 280 -8.31 48.47 -31.11
N ARG A 281 -7.51 48.22 -32.17
CA ARG A 281 -7.66 48.76 -33.55
C ARG A 281 -6.35 48.77 -34.37
N ASN A 282 -6.49 48.32 -35.62
CA ASN A 282 -5.70 48.65 -36.83
C ASN A 282 -4.19 48.29 -36.81
N SER A 283 -3.54 47.79 -37.87
CA SER A 283 -3.85 47.71 -39.30
C SER A 283 -2.83 46.78 -39.97
N VAL A 284 -3.30 46.10 -41.01
CA VAL A 284 -2.61 45.54 -42.18
C VAL A 284 -1.19 46.07 -42.45
N SER A 285 -0.19 45.20 -42.57
CA SER A 285 0.49 44.92 -43.84
C SER A 285 1.79 44.11 -43.67
N SER A 286 1.94 43.22 -44.65
CA SER A 286 3.12 42.46 -45.06
C SER A 286 4.45 43.23 -45.11
N SER A 287 5.53 42.57 -44.70
CA SER A 287 6.59 42.16 -45.65
C SER A 287 7.72 41.43 -44.94
N SER A 288 8.01 40.24 -45.46
CA SER A 288 9.20 39.43 -45.25
C SER A 288 10.49 40.19 -45.59
N GLY A 289 11.45 40.20 -44.67
CA GLY A 289 12.83 40.62 -44.88
C GLY A 289 13.78 39.60 -44.25
N ALA A 290 14.63 39.01 -45.08
CA ALA A 290 15.64 38.01 -44.73
C ALA A 290 16.93 38.65 -44.16
N GLY A 291 17.67 37.90 -43.36
CA GLY A 291 19.04 38.23 -42.91
C GLY A 291 19.37 37.52 -41.58
N SER A 292 19.87 36.28 -41.59
CA SER A 292 21.29 35.89 -41.69
C SER A 292 22.12 36.06 -40.39
N THR A 293 22.65 34.91 -39.94
CA THR A 293 24.01 34.72 -39.34
C THR A 293 24.19 34.80 -37.82
N LEU A 294 24.47 33.61 -37.25
CA LEU A 294 25.46 33.20 -36.23
C LEU A 294 25.70 34.07 -34.97
N MET A 295 25.58 33.46 -33.78
CA MET A 295 26.74 32.99 -32.98
C MET A 295 26.31 32.31 -31.66
N MET A 296 27.14 31.36 -31.25
CA MET A 296 27.21 30.74 -29.92
C MET A 296 27.38 31.78 -28.81
N ASP A 297 26.80 31.52 -27.64
CA ASP A 297 27.49 31.62 -26.34
C ASP A 297 26.62 31.09 -25.18
N LEU A 298 27.11 30.05 -24.51
CA LEU A 298 26.93 29.79 -23.08
C LEU A 298 28.15 30.41 -22.35
N PRO A 299 28.27 30.46 -21.01
CA PRO A 299 27.29 30.24 -19.93
C PRO A 299 27.38 31.30 -18.80
N ARG A 300 26.41 31.36 -17.88
CA ARG A 300 26.71 31.47 -16.43
C ARG A 300 25.47 31.39 -15.54
N SER A 301 25.63 30.60 -14.48
CA SER A 301 24.83 30.60 -13.27
C SER A 301 25.01 31.90 -12.47
N SER A 302 23.96 32.34 -11.77
CA SER A 302 24.01 32.70 -10.33
C SER A 302 22.74 33.41 -9.86
N SER A 303 22.56 33.36 -8.53
CA SER A 303 21.60 34.07 -7.67
C SER A 303 20.20 33.45 -7.62
N GLY A 304 19.66 33.04 -6.46
CA GLY A 304 19.86 33.51 -5.10
C GLY A 304 18.56 34.18 -4.66
N SER A 305 17.71 33.47 -3.91
CA SER A 305 16.39 33.96 -3.55
C SER A 305 16.23 34.08 -2.04
N THR A 306 16.17 35.34 -1.63
CA THR A 306 15.92 35.83 -0.28
C THR A 306 14.43 35.72 0.04
N VAL A 307 14.12 35.13 1.20
CA VAL A 307 12.75 35.00 1.74
C VAL A 307 12.31 36.33 2.34
N THR A 308 11.14 36.83 1.95
CA THR A 308 10.36 37.80 2.73
C THR A 308 8.94 37.32 2.88
N ALA A 309 8.44 37.39 4.12
CA ALA A 309 7.11 36.96 4.54
C ALA A 309 6.09 38.10 4.42
N GLY A 310 4.85 37.77 4.06
CA GLY A 310 3.72 38.70 4.22
C GLY A 310 2.41 38.33 3.51
N THR A 311 1.42 37.98 4.33
CA THR A 311 -0.04 38.21 4.20
C THR A 311 -0.92 37.29 3.34
N GLU A 312 -1.89 36.69 4.05
CA GLU A 312 -3.02 35.88 3.60
C GLU A 312 -3.99 36.68 2.71
N ASN A 313 -4.45 36.05 1.62
CA ASN A 313 -5.73 36.31 0.97
C ASN A 313 -6.18 35.04 0.23
N ASP A 314 -7.37 34.57 0.59
CA ASP A 314 -8.03 33.37 0.04
C ASP A 314 -8.38 33.53 -1.45
N ALA A 315 -7.56 32.93 -2.31
CA ALA A 315 -7.91 32.47 -3.66
C ALA A 315 -7.67 30.95 -3.71
N PRO A 316 -8.32 30.16 -4.58
CA PRO A 316 -8.21 28.70 -4.56
C PRO A 316 -6.78 28.30 -4.90
N THR A 317 -5.98 28.20 -3.85
CA THR A 317 -4.54 28.08 -3.89
C THR A 317 -4.23 26.70 -4.43
N ALA A 318 -3.30 26.62 -5.38
CA ALA A 318 -2.77 25.37 -5.90
C ALA A 318 -2.45 24.46 -4.71
N VAL A 319 -3.28 23.44 -4.51
CA VAL A 319 -3.19 22.53 -3.37
C VAL A 319 -1.80 21.92 -3.43
N LEU A 320 -0.96 22.26 -2.45
CA LEU A 320 0.28 21.55 -2.16
C LEU A 320 -0.13 20.09 -1.93
N MET A 321 -0.03 19.26 -2.96
CA MET A 321 -0.46 17.86 -2.88
C MET A 321 0.46 17.19 -1.87
N LYS A 322 -0.10 16.85 -0.71
CA LYS A 322 0.64 16.19 0.37
C LYS A 322 1.14 14.83 -0.14
N SER A 323 2.46 14.66 -0.14
CA SER A 323 3.14 13.44 -0.58
C SER A 323 2.71 12.20 0.22
N GLU A 324 2.34 12.40 1.48
CA GLU A 324 1.92 11.32 2.39
C GLU A 324 0.44 10.97 2.21
N PRO A 325 0.10 9.68 2.02
CA PRO A 325 -1.28 9.25 1.97
C PRO A 325 -1.94 9.38 3.34
N HIS A 326 -3.19 9.85 3.36
CA HIS A 326 -4.00 9.87 4.57
C HIS A 326 -4.59 8.49 4.88
N LEU A 327 -4.90 7.73 3.83
CA LEU A 327 -5.45 6.39 3.92
C LEU A 327 -4.70 5.46 2.97
N LEU A 328 -4.21 4.34 3.49
CA LEU A 328 -3.69 3.22 2.73
C LEU A 328 -4.69 2.06 2.77
N MET A 329 -5.16 1.61 1.61
CA MET A 329 -6.00 0.42 1.50
C MET A 329 -5.19 -0.78 1.00
N VAL A 330 -5.32 -1.92 1.70
CA VAL A 330 -4.75 -3.20 1.31
C VAL A 330 -5.89 -4.18 1.03
N PHE A 331 -6.04 -4.57 -0.23
CA PHE A 331 -6.99 -5.60 -0.66
C PHE A 331 -6.35 -6.97 -0.49
N GLY A 332 -6.62 -7.62 0.65
CA GLY A 332 -6.03 -8.92 0.94
C GLY A 332 -6.33 -9.43 2.34
N PRO A 333 -5.90 -10.68 2.63
CA PRO A 333 -6.24 -11.38 3.87
C PRO A 333 -5.57 -10.77 5.12
N TYR A 334 -4.44 -10.09 4.94
CA TYR A 334 -3.66 -9.45 5.99
C TYR A 334 -2.98 -8.19 5.43
N VAL A 335 -2.52 -7.33 6.34
CA VAL A 335 -1.73 -6.15 5.98
C VAL A 335 -0.37 -6.63 5.48
N LEU A 336 -0.13 -6.46 4.17
CA LEU A 336 1.15 -6.72 3.54
C LEU A 336 1.55 -5.49 2.74
N LEU A 337 2.60 -4.81 3.17
CA LEU A 337 3.11 -3.61 2.51
C LEU A 337 4.13 -3.93 1.41
N ASP A 338 4.78 -5.09 1.49
CA ASP A 338 5.72 -5.66 0.50
C ASP A 338 6.76 -4.70 -0.13
N GLY A 339 7.20 -3.68 0.63
CA GLY A 339 8.15 -2.68 0.13
C GLY A 339 7.51 -1.34 -0.24
N TYR A 340 6.24 -1.12 0.09
CA TYR A 340 5.59 0.19 0.03
C TYR A 340 6.48 1.25 0.72
N PRO A 341 6.58 2.47 0.16
CA PRO A 341 7.43 3.53 0.69
C PRO A 341 7.20 3.80 2.20
N PRO A 342 8.16 3.42 3.07
CA PRO A 342 7.91 3.39 4.51
C PRO A 342 7.93 4.78 5.15
N TRP A 343 8.64 5.73 4.53
CA TRP A 343 8.79 7.09 5.06
C TRP A 343 7.46 7.86 5.03
N GLN A 344 6.64 7.65 4.00
CA GLN A 344 5.35 8.32 3.84
C GLN A 344 4.25 7.79 4.77
N LEU A 345 4.46 6.66 5.47
CA LEU A 345 3.41 5.98 6.24
C LEU A 345 3.27 6.43 7.70
N ARG A 346 4.01 7.46 8.14
CA ARG A 346 4.11 7.86 9.56
C ARG A 346 2.77 8.14 10.22
N LEU A 347 1.84 8.75 9.48
CA LEU A 347 0.54 9.21 9.96
C LEU A 347 -0.61 8.66 9.10
N THR A 348 -0.33 7.65 8.29
CA THR A 348 -1.30 7.06 7.37
C THR A 348 -2.18 6.05 8.10
N GLU A 349 -3.49 6.21 7.99
CA GLU A 349 -4.43 5.18 8.43
C GLU A 349 -4.36 3.98 7.49
N ILE A 350 -4.26 2.76 8.03
CA ILE A 350 -4.16 1.53 7.23
C ILE A 350 -5.46 0.74 7.36
N TYR A 351 -6.18 0.60 6.25
CA TYR A 351 -7.36 -0.24 6.14
C TYR A 351 -7.06 -1.50 5.34
N CYS A 352 -7.30 -2.67 5.93
CA CYS A 352 -7.19 -3.96 5.26
C CYS A 352 -8.57 -4.61 5.14
N THR A 353 -8.89 -5.12 3.95
CA THR A 353 -10.17 -5.78 3.68
C THR A 353 -10.33 -7.06 4.49
N GLY A 354 -9.21 -7.75 4.75
CA GLY A 354 -9.14 -9.02 5.46
C GLY A 354 -9.64 -10.19 4.62
N ASN A 355 -9.48 -11.42 5.14
CA ASN A 355 -9.85 -12.67 4.46
C ASN A 355 -11.37 -12.87 4.44
N LYS A 356 -12.07 -11.98 3.74
CA LYS A 356 -13.50 -12.04 3.47
C LYS A 356 -13.77 -12.27 1.98
N GLY A 357 -12.73 -12.62 1.20
CA GLY A 357 -12.88 -13.18 -0.12
C GLY A 357 -13.82 -14.38 -0.09
N SER A 358 -14.83 -14.33 -0.95
CA SER A 358 -15.77 -15.42 -1.21
C SER A 358 -14.99 -16.73 -1.37
N LEU A 359 -15.35 -17.75 -0.58
CA LEU A 359 -14.79 -19.12 -0.62
C LEU A 359 -14.89 -19.80 -2.01
N ILE A 360 -15.45 -19.11 -3.00
CA ILE A 360 -15.85 -19.64 -4.31
C ILE A 360 -15.03 -18.99 -5.44
N THR A 361 -14.47 -17.79 -5.27
CA THR A 361 -13.57 -17.18 -6.26
C THR A 361 -12.14 -17.62 -5.97
N GLY A 362 -11.73 -18.77 -6.52
CA GLY A 362 -10.39 -19.35 -6.38
C GLY A 362 -9.26 -18.58 -7.09
N GLY A 363 -9.28 -17.25 -7.06
CA GLY A 363 -8.29 -16.37 -7.67
C GLY A 363 -8.27 -15.04 -6.91
N GLY A 364 -7.12 -14.35 -6.88
CA GLY A 364 -6.82 -13.19 -6.02
C GLY A 364 -8.00 -12.22 -5.81
N GLU A 365 -8.12 -11.68 -4.58
CA GLU A 365 -9.23 -10.79 -4.21
C GLU A 365 -9.29 -9.60 -5.15
N ALA A 366 -10.29 -9.58 -6.04
CA ALA A 366 -10.55 -8.44 -6.90
C ALA A 366 -10.90 -7.20 -6.07
N VAL A 367 -10.65 -6.02 -6.64
CA VAL A 367 -11.13 -4.76 -6.05
C VAL A 367 -12.66 -4.71 -6.14
N GLU A 368 -13.31 -4.38 -5.04
CA GLU A 368 -14.77 -4.30 -4.95
C GLU A 368 -15.17 -2.94 -4.38
N TYR A 369 -16.18 -2.30 -4.99
CA TYR A 369 -16.66 -0.99 -4.57
C TYR A 369 -17.09 -0.95 -3.09
N GLN A 370 -17.73 -2.02 -2.61
CA GLN A 370 -18.16 -2.11 -1.21
C GLN A 370 -16.98 -2.13 -0.23
N LYS A 371 -15.88 -2.79 -0.60
CA LYS A 371 -14.64 -2.81 0.19
C LYS A 371 -13.99 -1.42 0.20
N PHE A 372 -13.97 -0.73 -0.95
CA PHE A 372 -13.51 0.65 -1.08
C PHE A 372 -14.32 1.61 -0.20
N LEU A 373 -15.65 1.63 -0.34
CA LEU A 373 -16.54 2.52 0.43
C LEU A 373 -16.42 2.27 1.93
N LYS A 374 -16.31 1.01 2.34
CA LYS A 374 -16.09 0.63 3.74
C LYS A 374 -14.76 1.14 4.28
N GLY A 375 -13.71 1.16 3.47
CA GLY A 375 -12.43 1.77 3.82
C GLY A 375 -12.57 3.27 4.09
N LEU A 376 -13.27 3.99 3.20
CA LEU A 376 -13.58 5.41 3.40
C LEU A 376 -14.42 5.66 4.66
N TRP A 377 -15.43 4.82 4.92
CA TRP A 377 -16.24 4.91 6.12
C TRP A 377 -15.42 4.70 7.40
N ARG A 378 -14.48 3.75 7.39
CA ARG A 378 -13.57 3.53 8.52
C ARG A 378 -12.66 4.73 8.75
N PHE A 379 -12.09 5.28 7.68
CA PHE A 379 -11.29 6.50 7.74
C PHE A 379 -12.09 7.69 8.27
N SER A 380 -13.35 7.86 7.84
CA SER A 380 -14.18 8.98 8.29
C SER A 380 -14.35 9.03 9.82
N LYS A 381 -14.29 7.87 10.47
CA LYS A 381 -14.45 7.70 11.92
C LYS A 381 -13.13 7.68 12.69
N ALA A 382 -11.99 7.72 12.00
CA ALA A 382 -10.68 7.72 12.64
C ALA A 382 -10.42 9.09 13.31
N GLU A 383 -9.83 9.06 14.50
CA GLU A 383 -9.46 10.25 15.25
C GLU A 383 -7.93 10.36 15.28
N MET A 384 -7.37 11.36 14.60
CA MET A 384 -5.93 11.58 14.55
C MET A 384 -5.51 12.53 15.67
N ARG A 385 -4.94 11.99 16.75
CA ARG A 385 -4.59 12.77 17.95
C ARG A 385 -3.20 13.41 17.92
N PHE A 386 -2.32 12.99 17.00
CA PHE A 386 -0.96 13.54 16.83
C PHE A 386 -0.18 13.76 18.14
N GLY A 387 -0.40 12.90 19.15
CA GLY A 387 0.29 12.97 20.45
C GLY A 387 -0.35 13.88 21.50
N GLY A 388 -1.55 14.43 21.25
CA GLY A 388 -2.33 15.24 22.19
C GLY A 388 -3.39 14.48 23.00
#